data_AF-A0A0A9ZFC9-F1
#
_entry.id   AF-A0A0A9ZFC9-F1
#
_cell.length_a   1.000
_cell.length_b   1.000
_cell.length_c   1.000
_cell.angle_alpha   90.00
_cell.angle_beta   90.00
_cell.angle_gamma   90.00
#
_symmetry.space_group_name_H-M   'P 1'
#
loop_
_entity.id
_entity.type
_entity.pdbx_description
1 polymer ?
#
loop_
_entity_poly.entity_id
_entity_poly.type
_entity_poly.pdbx_seq_one_letter_code
_entity_poly.pdbx_strand_id
1 'polypeptide(L)'
;MNPRLNNLGIRGNRVKSISSSALAGLKSPKITIKVRGTSLSSLLPALLIPLPRSSKVDLDVSENQISTLSPQFLSALDDRRGDLFLSGLETNPIACDCNSRALRRSEFGARIICSSPDYLAGKRLIEVGDDDLTCDPHRPTSTTEAPTSTLRT
;
A
#
# COMPACT_ATOMS: atom_id res chain seq x y z
N MET A 1 1.26 -32.05 -15.42
CA MET A 1 2.39 -31.44 -14.69
C MET A 1 1.85 -30.44 -13.69
N ASN A 2 2.02 -30.67 -12.40
CA ASN A 2 1.64 -29.73 -11.34
C ASN A 2 2.81 -28.77 -11.10
N PRO A 3 2.69 -27.47 -11.42
CA PRO A 3 3.78 -26.52 -11.16
C PRO A 3 4.07 -26.47 -9.67
N ARG A 4 5.35 -26.66 -9.32
CA ARG A 4 5.85 -26.83 -7.93
C ARG A 4 6.44 -25.55 -7.32
N LEU A 5 6.33 -24.42 -8.03
CA LEU A 5 6.95 -23.19 -7.56
C LEU A 5 6.15 -22.64 -6.38
N ASN A 6 6.77 -22.68 -5.19
CA ASN A 6 6.18 -22.20 -3.95
C ASN A 6 6.78 -20.86 -3.49
N ASN A 7 7.91 -20.45 -4.08
CA ASN A 7 8.57 -19.19 -3.72
C ASN A 7 9.15 -18.53 -4.97
N LEU A 8 8.73 -17.29 -5.24
CA LEU A 8 9.24 -16.45 -6.31
C LEU A 8 9.80 -15.17 -5.69
N GLY A 9 11.06 -14.85 -5.98
CA GLY A 9 11.71 -13.62 -5.52
C GLY A 9 12.12 -12.74 -6.68
N ILE A 10 11.74 -11.47 -6.66
CA ILE A 10 12.08 -10.43 -7.62
C ILE A 10 12.76 -9.29 -6.85
N ARG A 11 13.95 -8.91 -7.27
CA ARG A 11 14.76 -7.86 -6.64
C ARG A 11 15.47 -6.99 -7.68
N GLY A 12 15.91 -5.81 -7.25
CA GLY A 12 16.74 -4.91 -8.04
C GLY A 12 16.07 -3.56 -8.27
N ASN A 13 16.78 -2.49 -7.94
CA ASN A 13 16.29 -1.11 -8.01
C ASN A 13 15.88 -0.65 -9.42
N ARG A 14 16.28 -1.34 -10.48
CA ARG A 14 15.83 -1.01 -11.85
C ARG A 14 14.47 -1.58 -12.22
N VAL A 15 13.91 -2.49 -11.41
CA VAL A 15 12.57 -3.03 -11.63
C VAL A 15 11.55 -1.98 -11.20
N LYS A 16 10.83 -1.41 -12.16
CA LYS A 16 9.80 -0.37 -11.92
C LYS A 16 8.37 -0.88 -12.07
N SER A 17 8.20 -2.03 -12.72
CA SER A 17 6.89 -2.63 -12.98
C SER A 17 7.00 -4.14 -13.08
N ILE A 18 5.89 -4.82 -12.81
CA ILE A 18 5.74 -6.26 -12.98
C ILE A 18 4.46 -6.47 -13.79
N SER A 19 4.56 -7.20 -14.90
CA SER A 19 3.38 -7.58 -15.68
C SER A 19 2.61 -8.67 -14.94
N SER A 20 1.28 -8.65 -15.01
CA SER A 20 0.43 -9.74 -14.50
C SER A 20 0.85 -11.10 -15.08
N SER A 21 1.17 -11.14 -16.37
CA SER A 21 1.63 -12.35 -17.06
C SER A 21 2.89 -12.99 -16.45
N ALA A 22 3.72 -12.25 -15.70
CA ALA A 22 4.89 -12.79 -15.02
C ALA A 22 4.52 -13.81 -13.92
N LEU A 23 3.27 -13.77 -13.43
CA LEU A 23 2.74 -14.67 -12.42
C LEU A 23 1.83 -15.76 -13.02
N ALA A 24 1.71 -15.81 -14.36
CA ALA A 24 0.89 -16.81 -15.02
C ALA A 24 1.47 -18.22 -14.86
N GLY A 25 0.59 -19.21 -14.73
CA GLY A 25 0.99 -20.62 -14.59
C GLY A 25 1.44 -21.01 -13.17
N LEU A 26 1.46 -20.07 -12.22
CA LEU A 26 1.68 -20.37 -10.80
C LEU A 26 0.43 -21.02 -10.21
N LYS A 27 0.42 -22.36 -10.09
CA LYS A 27 -0.74 -23.13 -9.61
C LYS A 27 -0.51 -23.85 -8.27
N SER A 28 0.44 -23.38 -7.46
CA SER A 28 0.70 -24.00 -6.17
C SER A 28 -0.41 -23.68 -5.14
N PRO A 29 -0.85 -24.62 -4.30
CA PRO A 29 -1.80 -24.35 -3.21
C PRO A 29 -1.30 -23.30 -2.20
N LYS A 30 0.02 -23.15 -2.06
CA LYS A 30 0.63 -22.09 -1.27
C LYS A 30 1.83 -21.51 -2.01
N ILE A 31 1.85 -20.19 -2.19
CA ILE A 31 2.93 -19.49 -2.87
C ILE A 31 3.33 -18.22 -2.14
N THR A 32 4.63 -18.00 -2.02
CA THR A 32 5.20 -16.77 -1.50
C THR A 32 5.84 -15.99 -2.66
N ILE A 33 5.41 -14.75 -2.84
CA ILE A 33 5.92 -13.85 -3.88
C ILE A 33 6.56 -12.68 -3.16
N LYS A 34 7.88 -12.52 -3.33
CA LYS A 34 8.66 -11.45 -2.71
C LYS A 34 9.14 -10.49 -3.78
N VAL A 35 8.59 -9.29 -3.80
CA VAL A 35 9.04 -8.19 -4.64
C VAL A 35 9.70 -7.18 -3.72
N ARG A 36 11.03 -7.22 -3.59
CA ARG A 36 11.74 -6.43 -2.58
C ARG A 36 12.91 -5.65 -3.14
N GLY A 37 13.18 -4.48 -2.59
CA GLY A 37 14.33 -3.68 -3.01
C GLY A 37 14.23 -3.29 -4.48
N THR A 38 13.02 -2.99 -4.96
CA THR A 38 12.76 -2.54 -6.33
C THR A 38 12.33 -1.08 -6.34
N SER A 39 12.06 -0.51 -7.52
CA SER A 39 11.49 0.83 -7.68
C SER A 39 10.03 0.76 -8.12
N LEU A 40 9.31 -0.29 -7.70
CA LEU A 40 7.87 -0.40 -7.91
C LEU A 40 7.14 0.71 -7.11
N SER A 41 6.36 1.52 -7.81
CA SER A 41 5.63 2.64 -7.20
C SER A 41 4.14 2.39 -6.99
N SER A 42 3.59 1.32 -7.57
CA SER A 42 2.19 0.96 -7.44
C SER A 42 1.97 -0.54 -7.61
N LEU A 43 0.90 -1.06 -6.99
CA LEU A 43 0.44 -2.44 -7.16
C LEU A 43 -0.84 -2.45 -7.99
N LEU A 44 -0.77 -3.08 -9.15
CA LEU A 44 -1.93 -3.24 -10.03
C LEU A 44 -2.78 -4.44 -9.59
N PRO A 45 -4.11 -4.31 -9.49
CA PRO A 45 -5.01 -5.44 -9.20
C PRO A 45 -4.81 -6.61 -10.17
N ALA A 46 -4.42 -6.30 -11.41
CA ALA A 46 -4.12 -7.28 -12.45
C ALA A 46 -3.04 -8.30 -12.06
N LEU A 47 -2.12 -7.97 -11.14
CA LEU A 47 -1.11 -8.91 -10.63
C LEU A 47 -1.74 -10.13 -9.96
N LEU A 48 -2.96 -9.99 -9.42
CA LEU A 48 -3.65 -11.04 -8.69
C LEU A 48 -4.48 -11.95 -9.61
N ILE A 49 -4.77 -11.53 -10.84
CA ILE A 49 -5.65 -12.26 -11.79
C ILE A 49 -5.11 -13.66 -12.15
N PRO A 50 -3.80 -13.84 -12.45
CA PRO A 50 -3.29 -15.13 -12.90
C PRO A 50 -3.08 -16.14 -11.76
N LEU A 51 -3.19 -15.69 -10.51
CA LEU A 51 -3.04 -16.54 -9.33
C LEU A 51 -4.37 -17.25 -9.03
N PRO A 52 -4.38 -18.58 -8.84
CA PRO A 52 -5.61 -19.30 -8.50
C PRO A 52 -6.23 -18.76 -7.20
N ARG A 53 -7.56 -18.63 -7.19
CA ARG A 53 -8.29 -18.22 -5.98
C ARG A 53 -8.17 -19.22 -4.83
N SER A 54 -7.93 -20.50 -5.12
CA SER A 54 -7.71 -21.55 -4.11
C SER A 54 -6.29 -21.56 -3.53
N SER A 55 -5.39 -20.71 -4.03
CA SER A 55 -4.02 -20.62 -3.53
C SER A 55 -3.92 -19.62 -2.39
N LYS A 56 -3.24 -20.03 -1.31
CA LYS A 56 -2.74 -19.13 -0.28
C LYS A 56 -1.53 -18.38 -0.79
N VAL A 57 -1.61 -17.06 -0.87
CA VAL A 57 -0.60 -16.18 -1.45
C VAL A 57 -0.06 -15.26 -0.36
N ASP A 58 1.25 -15.37 -0.11
CA ASP A 58 1.98 -14.42 0.73
C ASP A 58 2.73 -13.44 -0.18
N LEU A 59 2.28 -12.19 -0.26
CA LEU A 59 2.89 -11.13 -1.07
C LEU A 59 3.69 -10.17 -0.17
N ASP A 60 5.00 -10.16 -0.33
CA ASP A 60 5.93 -9.25 0.35
C ASP A 60 6.37 -8.16 -0.62
N VAL A 61 6.04 -6.91 -0.30
CA VAL A 61 6.37 -5.71 -1.09
C VAL A 61 7.30 -4.75 -0.35
N SER A 62 8.13 -5.29 0.55
CA SER A 62 9.04 -4.49 1.36
C SER A 62 10.09 -3.75 0.51
N GLU A 63 10.54 -2.59 0.99
CA GLU A 63 11.66 -1.83 0.44
C GLU A 63 11.45 -1.46 -1.05
N ASN A 64 10.22 -1.08 -1.42
CA ASN A 64 9.93 -0.52 -2.74
C ASN A 64 9.65 0.99 -2.64
N GLN A 65 9.00 1.56 -3.64
CA GLN A 65 8.69 2.99 -3.73
C GLN A 65 7.18 3.23 -3.81
N ILE A 66 6.39 2.34 -3.21
CA ILE A 66 4.93 2.39 -3.26
C ILE A 66 4.46 3.62 -2.49
N SER A 67 3.74 4.53 -3.16
CA SER A 67 3.24 5.74 -2.55
C SER A 67 1.80 5.61 -2.04
N THR A 68 1.01 4.67 -2.55
CA THR A 68 -0.35 4.39 -2.07
C THR A 68 -0.83 3.03 -2.57
N LEU A 69 -1.94 2.53 -2.04
CA LEU A 69 -2.69 1.41 -2.61
C LEU A 69 -3.99 1.92 -3.19
N SER A 70 -4.25 1.57 -4.46
CA SER A 70 -5.51 1.92 -5.11
C SER A 70 -6.70 1.25 -4.40
N PRO A 71 -7.87 1.89 -4.35
CA PRO A 71 -9.09 1.27 -3.81
C PRO A 71 -9.39 -0.09 -4.46
N GLN A 72 -9.15 -0.22 -5.76
CA GLN A 72 -9.37 -1.46 -6.50
C GLN A 72 -8.44 -2.59 -6.03
N PHE A 73 -7.20 -2.26 -5.67
CA PHE A 73 -6.27 -3.25 -5.13
C PHE A 73 -6.70 -3.68 -3.72
N LEU A 74 -7.09 -2.72 -2.88
CA LEU A 74 -7.63 -3.00 -1.55
C LEU A 74 -8.88 -3.88 -1.60
N SER A 75 -9.82 -3.60 -2.52
CA SER A 75 -10.98 -4.48 -2.75
C SER A 75 -10.57 -5.89 -3.18
N ALA A 76 -9.55 -6.02 -4.04
CA ALA A 76 -9.05 -7.33 -4.45
C ALA A 76 -8.35 -8.12 -3.31
N LEU A 77 -7.75 -7.42 -2.33
CA LEU A 77 -7.28 -8.03 -1.09
C LEU A 77 -8.48 -8.49 -0.24
N ASP A 78 -9.50 -7.64 -0.11
CA ASP A 78 -10.70 -7.91 0.66
C ASP A 78 -11.49 -9.13 0.14
N ASP A 79 -11.65 -9.23 -1.18
CA ASP A 79 -12.29 -10.37 -1.86
C ASP A 79 -11.55 -11.70 -1.63
N ARG A 80 -10.29 -11.63 -1.20
CA ARG A 80 -9.40 -12.77 -0.96
C ARG A 80 -8.92 -12.85 0.49
N ARG A 81 -9.65 -12.24 1.43
CA ARG A 81 -9.34 -12.29 2.86
C ARG A 81 -9.16 -13.74 3.31
N GLY A 82 -8.01 -14.02 3.94
CA GLY A 82 -7.64 -15.36 4.42
C GLY A 82 -6.79 -16.18 3.44
N ASP A 83 -6.83 -15.86 2.15
CA ASP A 83 -6.04 -16.53 1.11
C ASP A 83 -4.98 -15.62 0.47
N LEU A 84 -5.04 -14.31 0.68
CA LEU A 84 -4.04 -13.35 0.20
C LEU A 84 -3.57 -12.45 1.35
N PHE A 85 -2.28 -12.50 1.64
CA PHE A 85 -1.64 -11.71 2.69
C PHE A 85 -0.65 -10.73 2.06
N LEU A 86 -0.80 -9.44 2.37
CA LEU A 86 0.15 -8.40 1.97
C LEU A 86 1.01 -7.99 3.16
N SER A 87 2.32 -7.88 2.94
CA SER A 87 3.30 -7.48 3.96
C SER A 87 4.36 -6.53 3.39
N GLY A 88 5.02 -5.76 4.26
CA GLY A 88 6.11 -4.86 3.87
C GLY A 88 5.67 -3.49 3.38
N LEU A 89 4.38 -3.18 3.38
CA LEU A 89 3.86 -1.89 2.90
C LEU A 89 4.40 -0.72 3.73
N GLU A 90 4.60 -0.93 5.04
CA GLU A 90 5.16 0.05 5.99
C GLU A 90 6.61 0.47 5.70
N THR A 91 7.33 -0.28 4.84
CA THR A 91 8.70 0.06 4.42
C THR A 91 8.75 0.83 3.10
N ASN A 92 7.61 1.37 2.67
CA ASN A 92 7.47 2.16 1.45
C ASN A 92 7.14 3.63 1.77
N PRO A 93 7.50 4.58 0.90
CA PRO A 93 7.25 6.01 1.10
C PRO A 93 5.79 6.38 0.80
N ILE A 94 4.87 6.02 1.71
CA ILE A 94 3.44 6.27 1.52
C ILE A 94 3.12 7.77 1.57
N ALA A 95 2.46 8.27 0.52
CA ALA A 95 1.90 9.60 0.44
C ALA A 95 0.50 9.61 1.07
N CYS A 96 0.34 10.37 2.15
CA CYS A 96 -0.91 10.56 2.86
C CYS A 96 -1.69 11.74 2.29
N ASP A 97 -2.15 11.58 1.05
CA ASP A 97 -2.98 12.54 0.33
C ASP A 97 -4.44 12.03 0.23
N CYS A 98 -5.26 12.68 -0.61
CA CYS A 98 -6.64 12.24 -0.83
C CYS A 98 -6.78 10.79 -1.36
N ASN A 99 -5.76 10.25 -2.03
CA ASN A 99 -5.77 8.88 -2.56
C ASN A 99 -5.52 7.84 -1.47
N SER A 100 -4.95 8.24 -0.34
CA SER A 100 -4.69 7.34 0.79
C SER A 100 -5.92 7.07 1.66
N ARG A 101 -7.07 7.72 1.41
CA ARG A 101 -8.30 7.56 2.22
C ARG A 101 -8.79 6.12 2.32
N ALA A 102 -8.76 5.38 1.22
CA ALA A 102 -9.13 3.96 1.23
C ALA A 102 -8.12 3.13 2.03
N LEU A 103 -6.83 3.41 1.85
CA LEU A 103 -5.75 2.76 2.59
C LEU A 103 -5.85 3.04 4.10
N ARG A 104 -6.22 4.26 4.48
CA ARG A 104 -6.44 4.65 5.88
C ARG A 104 -7.52 3.80 6.55
N ARG A 105 -8.63 3.55 5.83
CA ARG A 105 -9.78 2.76 6.31
C ARG A 105 -9.54 1.25 6.27
N SER A 106 -8.48 0.81 5.59
CA SER A 106 -8.09 -0.60 5.52
C SER A 106 -7.39 -1.07 6.80
N GLU A 107 -7.18 -2.38 6.93
CA GLU A 107 -6.41 -3.01 8.01
C GLU A 107 -4.92 -2.59 8.05
N PHE A 108 -4.42 -1.95 7.00
CA PHE A 108 -3.04 -1.45 6.92
C PHE A 108 -2.87 -0.07 7.55
N GLY A 109 -3.94 0.74 7.63
CA GLY A 109 -3.85 2.15 8.01
C GLY A 109 -3.15 2.40 9.35
N ALA A 110 -3.30 1.50 10.33
CA ALA A 110 -2.67 1.60 11.65
C ALA A 110 -1.14 1.39 11.64
N ARG A 111 -0.62 0.68 10.64
CA ARG A 111 0.81 0.34 10.50
C ARG A 111 1.57 1.34 9.61
N ILE A 112 0.87 2.16 8.84
CA ILE A 112 1.48 3.10 7.90
C ILE A 112 1.86 4.41 8.59
N ILE A 113 3.10 4.82 8.36
CA ILE A 113 3.62 6.15 8.68
C ILE A 113 3.72 6.93 7.37
N CYS A 114 3.21 8.15 7.36
CA CYS A 114 3.25 9.03 6.21
C CYS A 114 4.68 9.46 5.90
N SER A 115 5.08 9.32 4.64
CA SER A 115 6.35 9.86 4.12
C SER A 115 6.18 11.22 3.48
N SER A 116 4.99 11.52 2.98
CA SER A 116 4.64 12.80 2.38
C SER A 116 3.13 13.03 2.54
N PRO A 117 2.63 14.25 2.33
CA PRO A 117 3.38 15.51 2.24
C PRO A 117 4.08 15.88 3.56
N ASP A 118 4.99 16.87 3.53
CA ASP A 118 5.85 17.24 4.67
C ASP A 118 5.07 17.54 5.96
N TYR A 119 3.90 18.16 5.87
CA TYR A 119 3.06 18.49 7.04
C TYR A 119 2.40 17.26 7.70
N LEU A 120 2.37 16.12 7.01
CA LEU A 120 1.91 14.83 7.53
C LEU A 120 3.06 13.85 7.74
N ALA A 121 4.27 14.15 7.27
CA ALA A 121 5.41 13.26 7.38
C ALA A 121 5.67 12.86 8.85
N GLY A 122 5.87 11.56 9.08
CA GLY A 122 6.05 10.98 10.41
C GLY A 122 4.76 10.70 11.19
N LYS A 123 3.60 11.18 10.75
CA LYS A 123 2.31 10.84 11.39
C LYS A 123 1.81 9.46 10.96
N ARG A 124 1.07 8.77 11.83
CA ARG A 124 0.39 7.52 11.45
C ARG A 124 -0.82 7.84 10.59
N LEU A 125 -1.01 7.12 9.49
CA LEU A 125 -2.11 7.38 8.55
C LEU A 125 -3.49 7.29 9.24
N ILE A 126 -3.67 6.37 10.19
CA ILE A 126 -4.94 6.25 10.94
C ILE A 126 -5.28 7.49 11.79
N GLU A 127 -4.28 8.24 12.23
CA GLU A 127 -4.42 9.43 13.08
C GLU A 127 -4.68 10.71 12.27
N VAL A 128 -4.39 10.70 10.97
CA VAL A 128 -4.65 11.84 10.08
C VAL A 128 -6.15 11.95 9.82
N GLY A 129 -6.73 13.15 9.95
CA GLY A 129 -8.14 13.38 9.64
C GLY A 129 -8.44 13.26 8.15
N ASP A 130 -9.66 12.84 7.79
CA ASP A 130 -10.06 12.74 6.37
C ASP A 130 -9.97 14.10 5.64
N ASP A 131 -10.15 15.21 6.37
CA ASP A 131 -10.03 16.59 5.86
C ASP A 131 -8.59 17.03 5.61
N ASP A 132 -7.60 16.37 6.22
CA ASP A 132 -6.17 16.65 6.01
C ASP A 132 -5.60 15.86 4.82
N LEU A 133 -6.27 14.76 4.45
CA LEU A 133 -6.01 13.98 3.25
C LEU A 133 -6.57 14.68 2.01
N THR A 134 -5.84 15.68 1.52
CA THR A 134 -6.17 16.49 0.35
C THR A 134 -5.23 16.22 -0.83
N CYS A 135 -5.69 16.49 -2.06
CA CYS A 135 -4.87 16.53 -3.28
C CYS A 135 -4.83 17.93 -3.91
N ASP A 136 -5.35 18.94 -3.21
CA ASP A 136 -5.30 20.32 -3.64
C ASP A 136 -3.88 20.89 -3.44
N PRO A 137 -3.15 21.24 -4.52
CA PRO A 137 -1.80 21.79 -4.42
C PRO A 137 -1.75 23.20 -3.82
N HIS A 138 -2.90 23.89 -3.72
CA HIS A 138 -2.99 25.27 -3.23
C HIS A 138 -3.52 25.38 -1.79
N ARG A 139 -3.92 24.28 -1.16
CA ARG A 139 -4.42 24.33 0.21
C ARG A 139 -3.28 24.67 1.17
N PRO A 140 -3.30 25.84 1.85
CA PRO A 140 -2.29 26.15 2.85
C PRO A 140 -2.38 25.10 3.97
N THR A 141 -1.23 24.54 4.33
CA THR A 141 -1.05 23.63 5.45
C THR A 141 -1.44 24.35 6.73
N SER A 142 -2.73 24.30 7.08
CA SER A 142 -3.27 25.02 8.23
C SER A 142 -2.79 24.37 9.53
N THR A 143 -1.63 24.82 10.00
CA THR A 143 -1.38 24.96 11.43
C THR A 143 -2.13 26.20 11.89
N THR A 144 -3.42 26.06 12.18
CA THR A 144 -4.14 27.07 12.96
C THR A 144 -4.33 26.48 14.35
N GLU A 145 -3.34 26.71 15.22
CA GLU A 145 -3.60 26.72 16.65
C GLU A 145 -4.69 27.78 16.89
N ALA A 146 -5.84 27.34 17.39
CA ALA A 146 -6.92 28.23 17.75
C ALA A 146 -6.39 29.23 18.81
N PRO A 147 -6.53 30.56 18.63
CA PRO A 147 -6.19 31.50 19.68
C PRO A 147 -7.16 31.25 20.85
N THR A 148 -6.60 30.86 21.99
CA THR A 148 -7.36 30.78 23.24
C THR A 148 -7.74 32.21 23.63
N SER A 149 -8.99 32.59 23.37
CA SER A 149 -9.54 33.86 23.86
C SER A 149 -9.76 33.73 25.37
N THR A 150 -8.74 34.07 26.16
CA THR A 150 -8.90 34.40 27.57
C THR A 150 -9.58 35.76 27.66
N LEU A 151 -10.89 35.77 27.88
CA LEU A 151 -11.58 36.98 28.31
C LEU A 151 -11.14 37.29 29.75
N ARG A 152 -10.31 38.33 29.91
CA ARG A 152 -10.06 39.02 31.19
C ARG A 152 -10.90 40.29 31.18
N THR A 153 -11.97 40.35 31.99
CA THR A 153 -12.25 41.35 33.04
C THR A 153 -13.62 41.10 33.64
#